data_AF-A0A956CBQ3-F1
#
_entry.id   AF-A0A956CBQ3-F1
#
_cell.length_a   1.000
_cell.length_b   1.000
_cell.length_c   1.000
_cell.angle_alpha   90.00
_cell.angle_beta   90.00
_cell.angle_gamma   90.00
#
_symmetry.space_group_name_H-M   'P 1'
#
loop_
_entity.id
_entity.type
_entity.pdbx_description
1 polymer ?
#
loop_
_entity_poly.entity_id
_entity_poly.type
_entity_poly.pdbx_seq_one_letter_code
_entity_poly.pdbx_strand_id
1 'polypeptide(L)'
;PNTCGGGGSANVCGCTKTTCAAQGKNCGSISDACGGTLNCGTCSAPDVCSGGVCTCVPTTCAAQGKSCGTISNGCGGTLNCGTCSAPNTCVNGTCSCVPNTNPCPSNQCAGTASDGCGGQVQCSASCGLQGQCPCAGGQCAGNYCSCKPPPCF
;
A
#
# COMPACT_ATOMS: atom_id res chain seq x y z
N PRO A 1 4.46 -39.47 33.89
CA PRO A 1 3.92 -40.85 33.85
C PRO A 1 4.97 -41.80 33.27
N ASN A 2 5.63 -42.58 34.14
CA ASN A 2 6.70 -43.48 33.72
C ASN A 2 6.07 -44.84 33.43
N THR A 3 5.76 -45.10 32.17
CA THR A 3 5.34 -46.43 31.71
C THR A 3 6.57 -47.30 31.47
N CYS A 4 6.69 -48.35 32.30
CA CYS A 4 7.71 -49.38 32.20
C CYS A 4 7.30 -50.43 31.14
N GLY A 5 7.71 -50.22 29.89
CA GLY A 5 7.57 -51.23 28.85
C GLY A 5 8.00 -50.73 27.48
N GLY A 6 9.17 -51.18 26.99
CA GLY A 6 9.51 -51.05 25.56
C GLY A 6 10.97 -50.85 25.15
N GLY A 7 11.96 -50.93 26.05
CA GLY A 7 13.36 -50.57 25.74
C GLY A 7 14.40 -51.70 25.72
N GLY A 8 14.01 -52.98 25.82
CA GLY A 8 14.94 -54.11 25.68
C GLY A 8 15.87 -54.41 26.87
N SER A 9 15.66 -53.82 28.06
CA SER A 9 16.36 -54.18 29.31
C SER A 9 15.41 -54.20 30.50
N ALA A 10 15.47 -55.26 31.32
CA ALA A 10 14.64 -55.40 32.51
C ALA A 10 14.96 -54.31 33.56
N ASN A 11 13.94 -53.78 34.22
CA ASN A 11 14.03 -52.79 35.31
C ASN A 11 14.55 -51.37 34.95
N VAL A 12 14.65 -51.03 33.67
CA VAL A 12 14.92 -49.64 33.25
C VAL A 12 13.62 -48.99 32.78
N CYS A 13 13.14 -47.96 33.48
CA CYS A 13 12.09 -47.10 32.94
C CYS A 13 12.65 -46.37 31.72
N GLY A 14 12.19 -46.75 30.53
CA GLY A 14 12.42 -45.96 29.33
C GLY A 14 11.69 -44.63 29.43
N CYS A 15 12.24 -43.59 28.79
CA CYS A 15 11.55 -42.31 28.67
C CYS A 15 10.72 -42.29 27.37
N THR A 16 9.42 -42.07 27.49
CA THR A 16 8.53 -41.90 26.33
C THR A 16 8.65 -40.47 25.81
N LYS A 17 9.23 -40.33 24.62
CA LYS A 17 9.39 -39.02 23.97
C LYS A 17 8.03 -38.42 23.62
N THR A 18 7.89 -37.11 23.81
CA THR A 18 6.75 -36.38 23.24
C THR A 18 6.94 -36.16 21.72
N THR A 19 5.96 -35.54 21.06
CA THR A 19 6.06 -35.14 19.64
C THR A 19 5.62 -33.69 19.49
N CYS A 20 6.01 -33.04 18.39
CA CYS A 20 5.54 -31.69 18.07
C CYS A 20 4.01 -31.61 18.04
N ALA A 21 3.35 -32.57 17.38
CA ALA A 21 1.90 -32.64 17.32
C ALA A 21 1.26 -32.86 18.71
N ALA A 22 1.85 -33.71 19.55
CA ALA A 22 1.35 -33.94 20.91
C ALA A 22 1.42 -32.68 21.80
N GLN A 23 2.36 -31.79 21.52
CA GLN A 23 2.52 -30.50 22.20
C GLN A 23 1.81 -29.33 21.48
N GLY A 24 1.07 -29.63 20.39
CA GLY A 24 0.39 -28.63 19.57
C GLY A 24 1.35 -27.64 18.89
N LYS A 25 2.58 -28.05 18.61
CA LYS A 25 3.62 -27.21 17.99
C LYS A 25 3.82 -27.58 16.52
N ASN A 26 4.02 -26.57 15.68
CA ASN A 26 4.29 -26.71 14.24
C ASN A 26 5.49 -25.91 13.75
N CYS A 27 6.28 -25.32 14.66
CA CYS A 27 7.53 -24.66 14.35
C CYS A 27 8.46 -24.61 15.56
N GLY A 28 9.74 -24.31 15.31
CA GLY A 28 10.74 -24.11 16.35
C GLY A 28 11.24 -25.41 16.95
N SER A 29 11.96 -25.31 18.07
CA SER A 29 12.54 -26.45 18.78
C SER A 29 11.93 -26.60 20.17
N ILE A 30 11.60 -27.83 20.55
CA ILE A 30 11.06 -28.18 21.87
C ILE A 30 11.81 -29.35 22.47
N SER A 31 11.74 -29.54 23.79
CA SER A 31 12.28 -30.76 24.41
C SER A 31 11.47 -31.99 24.01
N ASP A 32 12.13 -33.13 23.84
CA ASP A 32 11.47 -34.43 23.72
C ASP A 32 10.98 -35.01 25.07
N ALA A 33 11.16 -34.27 26.17
CA ALA A 33 10.91 -34.67 27.56
C ALA A 33 11.80 -35.80 28.10
N CYS A 34 12.81 -36.20 27.33
CA CYS A 34 13.75 -37.29 27.62
C CYS A 34 15.22 -36.84 27.54
N GLY A 35 15.46 -35.53 27.58
CA GLY A 35 16.80 -34.92 27.48
C GLY A 35 17.26 -34.62 26.05
N GLY A 36 16.45 -34.92 25.04
CA GLY A 36 16.66 -34.55 23.64
C GLY A 36 15.83 -33.33 23.21
N THR A 37 15.98 -32.95 21.93
CA THR A 37 15.28 -31.83 21.29
C THR A 37 14.58 -32.31 20.02
N LEU A 38 13.35 -31.83 19.80
CA LEU A 38 12.56 -32.02 18.59
C LEU A 38 12.54 -30.72 17.79
N ASN A 39 12.72 -30.82 16.48
CA ASN A 39 12.52 -29.71 15.56
C ASN A 39 11.13 -29.85 14.90
N CYS A 40 10.25 -28.90 15.17
CA CYS A 40 8.87 -28.89 14.70
C CYS A 40 8.69 -28.17 13.36
N GLY A 41 9.78 -27.73 12.74
CA GLY A 41 9.78 -27.05 11.44
C GLY A 41 9.93 -25.54 11.54
N THR A 42 9.66 -24.87 10.44
CA THR A 42 9.75 -23.41 10.28
C THR A 42 8.47 -22.86 9.69
N CYS A 43 8.16 -21.61 9.99
CA CYS A 43 7.03 -20.92 9.38
C CYS A 43 7.43 -20.31 8.04
N SER A 44 6.49 -20.27 7.10
CA SER A 44 6.63 -19.51 5.86
C SER A 44 6.19 -18.07 6.09
N ALA A 45 6.92 -17.10 5.54
CA ALA A 45 6.50 -15.71 5.60
C ALA A 45 5.08 -15.56 5.01
N PRO A 46 4.19 -14.75 5.64
CA PRO A 46 4.45 -13.78 6.72
C PRO A 46 4.35 -14.33 8.15
N ASP A 47 4.16 -15.64 8.32
CA ASP A 47 4.04 -16.23 9.65
C ASP A 47 5.37 -16.26 10.39
N VAL A 48 5.31 -15.96 11.69
CA VAL A 48 6.45 -15.99 12.61
C VAL A 48 6.20 -17.07 13.65
N CYS A 49 7.27 -17.80 14.00
CA CYS A 49 7.19 -18.82 15.04
C CYS A 49 7.12 -18.16 16.42
N SER A 50 5.95 -18.17 17.05
CA SER A 50 5.72 -17.63 18.39
C SER A 50 5.18 -18.73 19.29
N GLY A 51 5.91 -19.05 20.37
CA GLY A 51 5.50 -20.13 21.28
C GLY A 51 5.43 -21.51 20.62
N GLY A 52 6.17 -21.74 19.54
CA GLY A 52 6.16 -22.99 18.75
C GLY A 52 4.93 -23.17 17.86
N VAL A 53 4.17 -22.09 17.65
CA VAL A 53 3.06 -22.02 16.71
C VAL A 53 3.34 -20.95 15.67
N CYS A 54 3.13 -21.27 14.40
CA CYS A 54 3.15 -20.27 13.33
C CYS A 54 1.94 -19.34 13.47
N THR A 55 2.22 -18.07 13.73
CA THR A 55 1.21 -17.01 13.83
C THR A 55 1.56 -15.89 12.88
N CYS A 56 0.58 -15.41 12.13
CA CYS A 56 0.77 -14.28 11.24
C CYS A 56 0.94 -12.99 12.04
N VAL A 57 2.04 -12.28 11.80
CA VAL A 57 2.29 -10.97 12.40
C VAL A 57 2.01 -9.92 11.33
N PRO A 58 0.95 -9.09 11.49
CA PRO A 58 0.60 -8.11 10.47
C PRO A 58 1.69 -7.05 10.34
N THR A 59 1.93 -6.60 9.11
CA THR A 59 2.80 -5.44 8.86
C THR A 59 2.16 -4.15 9.38
N THR A 60 2.86 -3.03 9.28
CA THR A 60 2.32 -1.70 9.61
C THR A 60 2.51 -0.75 8.44
N CYS A 61 1.73 0.32 8.39
CA CYS A 61 1.91 1.38 7.38
C CYS A 61 3.33 1.94 7.40
N ALA A 62 3.89 2.19 8.59
CA ALA A 62 5.26 2.67 8.75
C ALA A 62 6.30 1.65 8.26
N ALA A 63 6.12 0.36 8.56
CA ALA A 63 7.02 -0.70 8.08
C ALA A 63 7.01 -0.83 6.53
N GLN A 64 5.90 -0.47 5.88
CA GLN A 64 5.77 -0.44 4.42
C GLN A 64 6.11 0.91 3.79
N GLY A 65 6.50 1.91 4.61
CA GLY A 65 6.80 3.27 4.14
C GLY A 65 5.57 3.99 3.56
N LYS A 66 4.37 3.69 4.05
CA LYS A 66 3.10 4.26 3.56
C LYS A 66 2.54 5.28 4.56
N SER A 67 2.11 6.43 4.05
CA SER A 67 1.55 7.54 4.83
C SER A 67 0.10 7.88 4.45
N CYS A 68 -0.49 7.17 3.50
CA CYS A 68 -1.88 7.33 3.08
C CYS A 68 -2.40 6.08 2.38
N GLY A 69 -3.72 5.99 2.25
CA GLY A 69 -4.40 4.93 1.52
C GLY A 69 -4.55 3.63 2.32
N THR A 70 -5.03 2.59 1.65
CA THR A 70 -5.30 1.28 2.27
C THR A 70 -4.33 0.24 1.71
N ILE A 71 -3.70 -0.53 2.60
CA ILE A 71 -2.79 -1.63 2.22
C ILE A 71 -3.22 -2.93 2.89
N SER A 72 -2.78 -4.07 2.35
CA SER A 72 -2.92 -5.36 3.04
C SER A 72 -2.00 -5.41 4.26
N ASN A 73 -2.47 -6.01 5.36
CA ASN A 73 -1.64 -6.26 6.53
C ASN A 73 -0.77 -7.54 6.38
N GLY A 74 -0.93 -8.30 5.29
CA GLY A 74 -0.24 -9.57 5.05
C GLY A 74 -0.90 -10.79 5.69
N CYS A 75 -1.82 -10.59 6.63
CA CYS A 75 -2.50 -11.63 7.42
C CYS A 75 -4.00 -11.75 7.09
N GLY A 76 -4.39 -11.41 5.87
CA GLY A 76 -5.78 -11.42 5.41
C GLY A 76 -6.63 -10.22 5.85
N GLY A 77 -6.04 -9.23 6.53
CA GLY A 77 -6.68 -7.95 6.87
C GLY A 77 -6.12 -6.77 6.08
N THR A 78 -6.65 -5.58 6.36
CA THR A 78 -6.20 -4.31 5.75
C THR A 78 -5.78 -3.29 6.81
N LEU A 79 -4.95 -2.33 6.41
CA LEU A 79 -4.49 -1.21 7.20
C LEU A 79 -4.87 0.09 6.48
N ASN A 80 -5.42 1.04 7.22
CA ASN A 80 -5.65 2.40 6.74
C ASN A 80 -4.48 3.29 7.20
N CYS A 81 -3.67 3.75 6.24
CA CYS A 81 -2.49 4.55 6.49
C CYS A 81 -2.77 6.06 6.53
N GLY A 82 -4.05 6.46 6.49
CA GLY A 82 -4.49 7.83 6.55
C GLY A 82 -4.88 8.41 5.19
N THR A 83 -5.13 9.72 5.18
CA THR A 83 -5.50 10.49 4.00
C THR A 83 -4.54 11.65 3.81
N CYS A 84 -4.51 12.19 2.59
CA CYS A 84 -3.71 13.38 2.28
C CYS A 84 -4.58 14.63 2.40
N SER A 85 -4.01 15.69 2.96
CA SER A 85 -4.61 17.02 2.89
C SER A 85 -4.42 17.60 1.49
N ALA A 86 -5.45 18.31 1.00
CA ALA A 86 -5.36 19.02 -0.27
C ALA A 86 -4.19 20.03 -0.25
N PRO A 87 -3.47 20.23 -1.38
CA PRO A 87 -3.75 19.70 -2.72
C PRO A 87 -3.19 18.28 -2.98
N ASN A 88 -2.56 17.65 -1.99
CA ASN A 88 -1.92 16.36 -2.19
C ASN A 88 -2.95 15.24 -2.33
N THR A 89 -2.65 14.30 -3.22
CA THR A 89 -3.42 13.07 -3.40
C THR A 89 -2.55 11.87 -3.01
N CYS A 90 -3.22 10.75 -2.70
CA CYS A 90 -2.50 9.55 -2.31
C CYS A 90 -1.99 8.81 -3.55
N VAL A 91 -0.69 8.89 -3.80
CA VAL A 91 -0.03 8.26 -4.96
C VAL A 91 0.94 7.21 -4.45
N ASN A 92 0.72 5.94 -4.78
CA ASN A 92 1.53 4.81 -4.30
C ASN A 92 1.71 4.77 -2.77
N GLY A 93 0.71 5.27 -2.04
CA GLY A 93 0.67 5.34 -0.57
C GLY A 93 1.62 6.38 0.06
N THR A 94 2.06 7.36 -0.74
CA THR A 94 2.67 8.60 -0.25
C THR A 94 1.82 9.79 -0.70
N CYS A 95 1.75 10.82 0.14
CA CYS A 95 1.06 12.05 -0.25
C CYS A 95 1.92 12.83 -1.24
N SER A 96 1.48 12.89 -2.48
CA SER A 96 2.12 13.67 -3.54
C SER A 96 1.10 14.57 -4.20
N CYS A 97 1.51 15.77 -4.57
CA CYS A 97 0.71 16.59 -5.45
C CYS A 97 0.81 16.03 -6.88
N VAL A 98 -0.31 15.96 -7.59
CA VAL A 98 -0.36 15.57 -9.00
C VAL A 98 -0.75 16.82 -9.80
N PRO A 99 0.21 17.45 -10.51
CA PRO A 99 -0.06 18.65 -11.28
C PRO A 99 -1.17 18.44 -12.30
N ASN A 100 -2.16 19.33 -12.33
CA ASN A 100 -3.10 19.40 -13.44
C ASN A 100 -2.35 19.92 -14.67
N THR A 101 -2.15 19.07 -15.67
CA THR A 101 -1.46 19.42 -16.92
C THR A 101 -2.35 20.19 -17.90
N ASN A 102 -3.66 20.24 -17.68
CA ASN A 102 -4.60 21.06 -18.44
C ASN A 102 -5.55 21.83 -17.49
N PRO A 103 -5.04 22.79 -16.71
CA PRO A 103 -5.85 23.61 -15.80
C PRO A 103 -6.54 24.77 -16.53
N CYS A 104 -6.23 24.98 -17.81
CA CYS A 104 -6.72 26.08 -18.64
C CYS A 104 -8.18 25.84 -19.08
N PRO A 105 -9.12 26.77 -18.82
CA PRO A 105 -10.47 26.71 -19.36
C PRO A 105 -10.46 26.76 -20.90
N SER A 106 -11.47 26.16 -21.53
CA SER A 106 -11.57 26.05 -23.00
C SER A 106 -11.63 27.40 -23.76
N ASN A 107 -11.91 28.51 -23.07
CA ASN A 107 -11.98 29.86 -23.65
C ASN A 107 -10.77 30.75 -23.27
N GLN A 108 -9.76 30.21 -22.58
CA GLN A 108 -8.54 30.94 -22.23
C GLN A 108 -7.55 30.88 -23.40
N CYS A 109 -7.20 32.05 -23.95
CA CYS A 109 -6.35 32.22 -25.13
C CYS A 109 -4.95 32.76 -24.81
N ALA A 110 -4.70 33.23 -23.58
CA ALA A 110 -3.37 33.64 -23.10
C ALA A 110 -3.24 33.53 -21.56
N GLY A 111 -2.04 33.79 -21.04
CA GLY A 111 -1.75 33.81 -19.60
C GLY A 111 -1.39 32.45 -19.00
N THR A 112 -1.37 32.36 -17.68
CA THR A 112 -1.07 31.12 -16.94
C THR A 112 -2.21 30.69 -16.04
N ALA A 113 -2.31 29.39 -15.79
CA ALA A 113 -3.14 28.82 -14.75
C ALA A 113 -2.28 27.97 -13.81
N SER A 114 -2.58 27.99 -12.50
CA SER A 114 -1.84 27.13 -11.57
C SER A 114 -2.16 25.66 -11.85
N ASP A 115 -1.16 24.80 -11.75
CA ASP A 115 -1.35 23.34 -11.81
C ASP A 115 -1.92 22.75 -10.51
N GLY A 116 -2.18 23.57 -9.50
CA GLY A 116 -2.63 23.15 -8.16
C GLY A 116 -1.51 22.65 -7.24
N CYS A 117 -0.28 22.57 -7.74
CA CYS A 117 0.92 22.08 -7.05
C CYS A 117 2.04 23.13 -6.94
N GLY A 118 1.71 24.40 -7.20
CA GLY A 118 2.66 25.52 -7.16
C GLY A 118 3.33 25.81 -8.51
N GLY A 119 3.13 24.97 -9.53
CA GLY A 119 3.52 25.24 -10.90
C GLY A 119 2.50 26.08 -11.66
N GLN A 120 2.91 26.55 -12.84
CA GLN A 120 2.08 27.35 -13.74
C GLN A 120 2.09 26.70 -15.13
N VAL A 121 0.91 26.50 -15.71
CA VAL A 121 0.72 26.03 -17.08
C VAL A 121 0.40 27.22 -17.98
N GLN A 122 1.12 27.34 -19.10
CA GLN A 122 0.87 28.38 -20.11
C GLN A 122 -0.38 28.03 -20.91
N CYS A 123 -1.39 28.88 -20.82
CA CYS A 123 -2.67 28.73 -21.50
C CYS A 123 -2.62 29.44 -22.85
N SER A 124 -1.96 28.83 -23.84
CA SER A 124 -1.79 29.42 -25.18
C SER A 124 -2.27 28.52 -26.33
N ALA A 125 -2.79 27.32 -26.04
CA ALA A 125 -3.01 26.27 -27.05
C ALA A 125 -4.43 25.67 -27.11
N SER A 126 -5.36 26.07 -26.23
CA SER A 126 -6.70 25.45 -26.17
C SER A 126 -7.72 26.10 -27.11
N CYS A 127 -7.41 27.27 -27.68
CA CYS A 127 -8.20 27.87 -28.75
C CYS A 127 -7.66 27.37 -30.08
N GLY A 128 -8.49 26.63 -30.82
CA GLY A 128 -8.14 25.81 -31.98
C GLY A 128 -7.02 26.37 -32.87
N LEU A 129 -6.09 25.48 -33.23
CA LEU A 129 -5.05 25.61 -34.25
C LEU A 129 -4.56 27.06 -34.47
N GLN A 130 -3.48 27.43 -33.78
CA GLN A 130 -2.73 28.71 -33.95
C GLN A 130 -3.21 29.92 -33.14
N GLY A 131 -3.95 29.73 -32.04
CA GLY A 131 -4.30 30.83 -31.13
C GLY A 131 -5.53 31.64 -31.60
N GLN A 132 -6.40 31.02 -32.39
CA GLN A 132 -7.63 31.64 -32.89
C GLN A 132 -8.81 31.22 -32.03
N CYS A 133 -9.59 32.21 -31.58
CA CYS A 133 -10.78 31.98 -30.77
C CYS A 133 -11.84 31.15 -31.53
N PRO A 134 -12.64 30.31 -30.84
CA PRO A 134 -13.56 29.36 -31.47
C PRO A 134 -14.73 29.99 -32.25
N CYS A 135 -14.78 31.31 -32.37
CA CYS A 135 -15.80 32.06 -33.10
C CYS A 135 -15.17 32.89 -34.22
N ALA A 136 -15.88 33.03 -35.34
CA ALA A 136 -15.44 33.84 -36.48
C ALA A 136 -15.22 35.30 -36.05
N GLY A 137 -14.00 35.81 -36.21
CA GLY A 137 -13.62 37.17 -35.79
C GLY A 137 -13.31 37.32 -34.28
N GLY A 138 -13.19 36.22 -33.53
CA GLY A 138 -12.84 36.27 -32.11
C GLY A 138 -11.40 36.72 -31.84
N GLN A 139 -11.24 37.63 -30.88
CA GLN A 139 -9.95 38.18 -30.44
C GLN A 139 -9.65 37.82 -28.99
N CYS A 140 -8.37 37.64 -28.65
CA CYS A 140 -7.95 37.44 -27.28
C CYS A 140 -7.93 38.80 -26.55
N ALA A 141 -8.79 38.97 -25.55
CA ALA A 141 -8.88 40.17 -24.74
C ALA A 141 -8.83 39.80 -23.26
N GLY A 142 -7.85 40.31 -22.52
CA GLY A 142 -7.70 39.99 -21.10
C GLY A 142 -7.55 38.49 -20.83
N ASN A 143 -6.77 37.76 -21.65
CA ASN A 143 -6.52 36.32 -21.57
C ASN A 143 -7.70 35.40 -21.98
N TYR A 144 -8.88 35.95 -22.28
CA TYR A 144 -10.04 35.17 -22.69
C TYR A 144 -10.53 35.55 -24.09
N CYS A 145 -11.12 34.58 -24.77
CA CYS A 145 -11.70 34.78 -26.09
C CYS A 145 -12.95 35.66 -26.04
N SER A 146 -12.95 36.71 -26.86
CA SER A 146 -14.10 37.62 -27.06
C SER A 146 -14.48 37.65 -28.53
N CYS A 147 -15.75 37.39 -28.86
CA CYS A 147 -16.26 37.39 -30.24
C CYS A 147 -16.80 38.78 -30.61
N LYS A 148 -16.53 39.27 -31.83
CA LYS A 148 -17.11 40.52 -32.35
C LYS A 148 -17.59 40.34 -33.80
N PRO A 149 -18.85 40.69 -34.13
CA PRO A 149 -19.92 41.29 -33.32
C PRO A 149 -20.85 40.25 -32.62
N PRO A 150 -21.54 40.59 -31.51
CA PRO A 150 -22.43 39.67 -30.77
C PRO A 150 -23.88 39.67 -31.29
N PRO A 151 -24.67 38.57 -31.23
CA PRO A 151 -24.35 37.17 -30.92
C PRO A 151 -24.40 36.26 -32.17
N CYS A 152 -23.66 35.15 -32.19
CA CYS A 152 -23.97 34.03 -33.07
C CYS A 152 -25.01 33.15 -32.37
N PHE A 153 -26.13 32.87 -33.05
CA PHE A 153 -27.13 31.87 -32.66
C PHE A 153 -26.54 30.47 -32.59
#